data_AF-A0A5C0ZJE7-F1
#
_entry.id   AF-A0A5C0ZJE7-F1
#
_cell.length_a   1.000
_cell.length_b   1.000
_cell.length_c   1.000
_cell.angle_alpha   90.00
_cell.angle_beta   90.00
_cell.angle_gamma   90.00
#
_symmetry.space_group_name_H-M   'P 1'
#
loop_
_entity.id
_entity.type
_entity.pdbx_description
1 polymer ?
#
loop_
_entity_poly.entity_id
_entity_poly.type
_entity_poly.pdbx_seq_one_letter_code
_entity_poly.pdbx_strand_id
1 'polypeptide(L)'
;MQTIRTSLFEMTVPDIFENPGVVLESIRATYNKGDEWVTIGVSPIENFSGLYDTELEKQLSYALVEEYWEPYREGIRSLAFASVALETTDPDDYSDRGNTRFGGLPDLPCGITYPVFTTYDNRVMGYQFIAQINCEELASYQNYLPRQGLLYFFITDQEDFNAKVIYAQETDVLISAAELEIEDDFIYDDHGVFAPYRVKVGKYVSVPHFYNDDSLYKGKAASLSALEEEYEQTENLRRQLEEHTLSVKPVHSMNSYVFKQHDSPQIEAANQLRGNANDFTVLLKVSSDRLPGFCFWDAGEIYFVIHKSDLAKADFSNVYCGLESS
;
A
#
# COMPACT_ATOMS: atom_id res chain seq x y z
N MET A 1 -10.15 -5.86 -26.21
CA MET A 1 -10.14 -4.99 -27.43
C MET A 1 -11.29 -3.98 -27.47
N GLN A 2 -11.09 -2.77 -26.94
CA GLN A 2 -11.94 -1.60 -27.21
C GLN A 2 -11.50 -0.83 -28.47
N THR A 3 -12.47 -0.36 -29.25
CA THR A 3 -12.23 0.48 -30.43
C THR A 3 -12.72 1.90 -30.15
N ILE A 4 -11.83 2.88 -30.20
CA ILE A 4 -12.19 4.30 -30.08
C ILE A 4 -12.27 4.89 -31.48
N ARG A 5 -13.41 5.51 -31.80
CA ARG A 5 -13.66 6.15 -33.09
C ARG A 5 -13.88 7.63 -32.92
N THR A 6 -13.13 8.43 -33.68
CA THR A 6 -13.38 9.86 -33.86
C THR A 6 -13.56 10.14 -35.35
N SER A 7 -13.96 11.37 -35.72
CA SER A 7 -14.06 11.77 -37.13
C SER A 7 -12.71 11.88 -37.85
N LEU A 8 -11.59 11.71 -37.13
CA LEU A 8 -10.23 11.92 -37.63
C LEU A 8 -9.41 10.63 -37.73
N PHE A 9 -9.67 9.62 -36.89
CA PHE A 9 -8.99 8.32 -36.94
C PHE A 9 -9.81 7.23 -36.23
N GLU A 10 -9.45 5.98 -36.52
CA GLU A 10 -9.92 4.78 -35.83
C GLU A 10 -8.71 4.08 -35.21
N MET A 11 -8.83 3.70 -33.93
CA MET A 11 -7.77 3.00 -33.21
C MET A 11 -8.33 1.77 -32.50
N THR A 12 -7.61 0.67 -32.64
CA THR A 12 -7.84 -0.57 -31.91
C THR A 12 -6.82 -0.66 -30.79
N VAL A 13 -7.26 -0.62 -29.53
CA VAL A 13 -6.37 -0.75 -28.37
C VAL A 13 -5.95 -2.22 -28.24
N PRO A 14 -4.66 -2.57 -28.37
CA PRO A 14 -4.21 -3.94 -28.17
C PRO A 14 -4.43 -4.36 -26.70
N ASP A 15 -4.70 -5.65 -26.46
CA ASP A 15 -4.99 -6.18 -25.12
C ASP A 15 -3.84 -5.95 -24.11
N ILE A 16 -2.62 -5.64 -24.57
CA ILE A 16 -1.48 -5.26 -23.71
C ILE A 16 -1.71 -3.97 -22.91
N PHE A 17 -2.59 -3.08 -23.40
CA PHE A 17 -3.03 -1.86 -22.70
C PHE A 17 -4.33 -2.09 -21.90
N GLU A 18 -4.95 -3.27 -22.05
CA GLU A 18 -6.06 -3.74 -21.21
C GLU A 18 -5.57 -4.60 -20.05
N ASN A 19 -4.24 -4.71 -19.86
CA ASN A 19 -3.68 -5.35 -18.68
C ASN A 19 -4.27 -4.67 -17.43
N PRO A 20 -4.92 -5.39 -16.50
CA PRO A 20 -5.66 -4.79 -15.38
C PRO A 20 -4.84 -3.86 -14.47
N GLY A 21 -3.50 -3.82 -14.60
CA GLY A 21 -2.63 -2.88 -13.89
C GLY A 21 -2.38 -1.53 -14.58
N VAL A 22 -2.69 -1.38 -15.87
CA VAL A 22 -2.49 -0.12 -16.62
C VAL A 22 -3.84 0.51 -16.91
N VAL A 23 -4.42 1.14 -15.90
CA VAL A 23 -5.55 2.02 -16.12
C VAL A 23 -5.02 3.29 -16.81
N LEU A 24 -5.70 3.80 -17.83
CA LEU A 24 -5.27 4.95 -18.63
C LEU A 24 -6.07 6.21 -18.27
N GLU A 25 -5.39 7.31 -17.91
CA GLU A 25 -6.08 8.56 -17.52
C GLU A 25 -6.52 9.36 -18.75
N SER A 26 -5.67 9.43 -19.78
CA SER A 26 -6.00 10.06 -21.05
C SER A 26 -5.17 9.49 -22.19
N ILE A 27 -5.79 9.39 -23.36
CA ILE A 27 -5.12 9.09 -24.62
C ILE A 27 -5.08 10.40 -25.41
N ARG A 28 -3.91 11.03 -25.53
CA ARG A 28 -3.73 12.19 -26.41
C ARG A 28 -3.10 11.75 -27.72
N ALA A 29 -3.86 11.91 -28.79
CA ALA A 29 -3.37 11.79 -30.16
C ALA A 29 -3.14 13.21 -30.72
N THR A 30 -1.89 13.54 -31.02
CA THR A 30 -1.55 14.77 -31.77
C THR A 30 -1.25 14.39 -33.21
N TYR A 31 -1.93 15.06 -34.15
CA TYR A 31 -1.75 14.86 -35.58
C TYR A 31 -1.66 16.22 -36.27
N ASN A 32 -0.57 16.48 -36.99
CA ASN A 32 -0.48 17.62 -37.90
C ASN A 32 -0.70 17.17 -39.35
N LYS A 33 -1.23 18.08 -40.17
CA LYS A 33 -1.50 17.81 -41.58
C LYS A 33 -0.17 17.58 -42.33
N GLY A 34 0.12 16.33 -42.66
CA GLY A 34 1.36 15.92 -43.34
C GLY A 34 2.17 14.85 -42.59
N ASP A 35 1.77 14.50 -41.36
CA ASP A 35 2.45 13.44 -40.60
C ASP A 35 2.08 12.05 -41.14
N GLU A 36 3.08 11.16 -41.30
CA GLU A 36 2.89 9.76 -41.68
C GLU A 36 2.52 8.85 -40.49
N TRP A 37 2.68 9.33 -39.26
CA TRP A 37 2.44 8.61 -38.01
C TRP A 37 1.80 9.52 -36.95
N VAL A 38 1.08 8.92 -36.00
CA VAL A 38 0.45 9.62 -34.87
C VAL A 38 1.21 9.27 -33.60
N THR A 39 1.64 10.27 -32.83
CA THR A 39 2.17 10.04 -31.48
C THR A 39 1.00 9.84 -30.53
N ILE A 40 1.02 8.73 -29.79
CA ILE A 40 0.09 8.47 -28.70
C ILE A 40 0.83 8.66 -27.38
N GLY A 41 0.48 9.72 -26.66
CA GLY A 41 0.86 9.88 -25.26
C GLY A 41 -0.10 9.08 -24.41
N VAL A 42 0.42 8.07 -23.71
CA VAL A 42 -0.33 7.25 -22.77
C VAL A 42 0.17 7.64 -21.38
N SER A 43 -0.65 8.37 -20.61
CA SER A 43 -0.37 8.58 -19.19
C SER A 43 -0.91 7.37 -18.42
N PRO A 44 -0.07 6.59 -17.70
CA PRO A 44 -0.59 5.66 -16.72
C PRO A 44 -1.44 6.46 -15.73
N ILE A 45 -2.54 5.91 -15.23
CA ILE A 45 -3.24 6.60 -14.15
C ILE A 45 -2.23 6.83 -13.03
N GLU A 46 -2.14 8.08 -12.59
CA GLU A 46 -1.52 8.47 -11.34
C GLU A 46 -2.37 7.89 -10.18
N ASN A 47 -2.47 6.56 -10.09
CA ASN A 47 -3.40 5.80 -9.22
C ASN A 47 -3.04 5.93 -7.73
N PHE A 48 -2.03 6.72 -7.44
CA PHE A 48 -1.39 6.84 -6.14
C PHE A 48 -1.39 8.28 -5.62
N SER A 49 -1.77 9.29 -6.41
CA SER A 49 -1.78 10.70 -5.98
C SER A 49 -3.06 11.40 -6.42
N GLY A 50 -3.82 11.92 -5.46
CA GLY A 50 -5.10 12.59 -5.69
C GLY A 50 -6.32 11.69 -5.45
N LEU A 51 -7.35 12.28 -4.85
CA LEU A 51 -8.63 11.63 -4.61
C LEU A 51 -9.49 11.61 -5.87
N TYR A 52 -9.58 10.44 -6.51
CA TYR A 52 -10.48 10.20 -7.64
C TYR A 52 -11.79 9.51 -7.24
N ASP A 53 -11.84 8.96 -6.02
CA ASP A 53 -13.05 8.33 -5.48
C ASP A 53 -14.03 9.42 -5.01
N THR A 54 -15.20 9.46 -5.64
CA THR A 54 -16.22 10.49 -5.38
C THR A 54 -16.72 10.47 -3.94
N GLU A 55 -16.73 9.31 -3.28
CA GLU A 55 -17.20 9.23 -1.89
C GLU A 55 -16.12 9.75 -0.93
N LEU A 56 -14.87 9.33 -1.15
CA LEU A 56 -13.75 9.84 -0.36
C LEU A 56 -13.52 11.35 -0.57
N GLU A 57 -13.75 11.89 -1.78
CA GLU A 57 -13.66 13.33 -2.02
C GLU A 57 -14.75 14.11 -1.28
N LYS A 58 -15.97 13.55 -1.14
CA LYS A 58 -17.00 14.17 -0.30
C LYS A 58 -16.60 14.15 1.17
N GLN A 59 -16.02 13.06 1.65
CA GLN A 59 -15.53 12.95 3.03
C GLN A 59 -14.44 13.99 3.30
N LEU A 60 -13.45 14.12 2.42
CA LEU A 60 -12.42 15.14 2.54
C LEU A 60 -13.02 16.55 2.50
N SER A 61 -13.91 16.81 1.55
CA SER A 61 -14.57 18.12 1.41
C SER A 61 -15.39 18.49 2.66
N TYR A 62 -16.01 17.50 3.30
CA TYR A 62 -16.74 17.69 4.57
C TYR A 62 -15.79 17.99 5.73
N ALA A 63 -14.66 17.25 5.84
CA ALA A 63 -13.66 17.50 6.87
C ALA A 63 -13.02 18.89 6.74
N LEU A 64 -12.89 19.40 5.52
CA LEU A 64 -12.31 20.71 5.22
C LEU A 64 -13.35 21.84 5.14
N VAL A 65 -14.59 21.65 5.60
CA VAL A 65 -15.70 22.60 5.39
C VAL A 65 -15.50 23.96 6.07
N GLU A 66 -14.75 23.99 7.17
CA GLU A 66 -14.51 25.22 7.94
C GLU A 66 -13.65 26.22 7.16
N GLU A 67 -13.86 27.51 7.43
CA GLU A 67 -13.15 28.62 6.77
C GLU A 67 -11.63 28.58 7.04
N TYR A 68 -11.23 28.05 8.20
CA TYR A 68 -9.83 27.82 8.55
C TYR A 68 -9.06 27.05 7.46
N TRP A 69 -9.70 26.05 6.84
CA TRP A 69 -9.05 25.20 5.84
C TRP A 69 -8.95 25.82 4.46
N GLU A 70 -9.66 26.92 4.17
CA GLU A 70 -9.77 27.53 2.83
C GLU A 70 -8.42 27.75 2.13
N PRO A 71 -7.36 28.28 2.81
CA PRO A 71 -6.05 28.48 2.19
C PRO A 71 -5.31 27.17 1.83
N TYR A 72 -5.72 26.05 2.42
CA TYR A 72 -5.01 24.78 2.38
C TYR A 72 -5.76 23.72 1.54
N ARG A 73 -7.04 23.93 1.23
CA ARG A 73 -7.90 22.91 0.57
C ARG A 73 -7.30 22.33 -0.70
N GLU A 74 -6.77 23.18 -1.58
CA GLU A 74 -6.18 22.70 -2.84
C GLU A 74 -4.93 21.86 -2.59
N GLY A 75 -4.08 22.29 -1.66
CA GLY A 75 -2.88 21.56 -1.26
C GLY A 75 -3.22 20.20 -0.65
N ILE A 76 -4.11 20.17 0.36
CA ILE A 76 -4.53 18.94 1.03
C ILE A 76 -5.15 17.98 0.02
N ARG A 77 -6.05 18.45 -0.86
CA ARG A 77 -6.63 17.61 -1.93
C ARG A 77 -5.58 17.04 -2.88
N SER A 78 -4.54 17.80 -3.19
CA SER A 78 -3.47 17.33 -4.09
C SER A 78 -2.57 16.26 -3.48
N LEU A 79 -2.50 16.19 -2.15
CA LEU A 79 -1.72 15.19 -1.41
C LEU A 79 -2.59 14.07 -0.81
N ALA A 80 -3.90 14.18 -0.86
CA ALA A 80 -4.78 13.17 -0.29
C ALA A 80 -4.71 11.85 -1.07
N PHE A 81 -4.58 10.74 -0.35
CA PHE A 81 -4.61 9.39 -0.90
C PHE A 81 -5.96 8.72 -0.68
N ALA A 82 -6.39 7.97 -1.70
CA ALA A 82 -7.40 6.94 -1.54
C ALA A 82 -6.72 5.69 -0.96
N SER A 83 -6.87 5.49 0.34
CA SER A 83 -6.19 4.46 1.10
C SER A 83 -7.14 3.32 1.46
N VAL A 84 -6.56 2.14 1.67
CA VAL A 84 -7.29 0.96 2.16
C VAL A 84 -7.02 0.82 3.66
N ALA A 85 -8.09 0.82 4.45
CA ALA A 85 -8.06 0.53 5.88
C ALA A 85 -8.18 -0.98 6.10
N LEU A 86 -7.36 -1.51 6.99
CA LEU A 86 -7.34 -2.93 7.38
C LEU A 86 -7.46 -2.99 8.91
N GLU A 87 -8.62 -3.46 9.38
CA GLU A 87 -8.91 -3.62 10.81
C GLU A 87 -8.84 -5.11 11.16
N THR A 88 -7.95 -5.48 12.08
CA THR A 88 -7.95 -6.81 12.70
C THR A 88 -9.19 -6.98 13.57
N THR A 89 -9.87 -8.12 13.44
CA THR A 89 -11.16 -8.35 14.10
C THR A 89 -11.14 -9.59 15.00
N ASP A 90 -11.63 -10.71 14.50
CA ASP A 90 -11.79 -11.95 15.23
C ASP A 90 -10.57 -12.85 14.99
N PRO A 91 -10.22 -13.74 15.94
CA PRO A 91 -9.23 -14.77 15.71
C PRO A 91 -9.56 -15.58 14.46
N ASP A 92 -8.51 -15.92 13.72
CA ASP A 92 -8.59 -16.79 12.56
C ASP A 92 -8.16 -18.21 12.97
N ASP A 93 -9.06 -19.17 12.78
CA ASP A 93 -8.88 -20.58 13.12
C ASP A 93 -8.37 -21.41 11.94
N TYR A 94 -7.94 -20.75 10.86
CA TYR A 94 -7.47 -21.33 9.60
C TYR A 94 -8.53 -22.16 8.86
N SER A 95 -9.82 -21.95 9.16
CA SER A 95 -10.91 -22.64 8.45
C SER A 95 -11.05 -22.16 7.00
N ASP A 96 -10.78 -20.88 6.76
CA ASP A 96 -10.94 -20.21 5.48
C ASP A 96 -9.56 -20.00 4.85
N ARG A 97 -9.25 -20.74 3.78
CA ARG A 97 -7.93 -20.65 3.13
C ARG A 97 -7.87 -19.45 2.21
N GLY A 98 -6.71 -18.79 2.17
CA GLY A 98 -6.44 -17.71 1.23
C GLY A 98 -7.20 -16.43 1.56
N ASN A 99 -7.73 -16.28 2.77
CA ASN A 99 -8.33 -15.04 3.23
C ASN A 99 -7.26 -13.99 3.56
N THR A 100 -7.67 -12.72 3.67
CA THR A 100 -6.79 -11.68 4.22
C THR A 100 -6.65 -11.82 5.74
N ARG A 101 -5.41 -11.85 6.23
CA ARG A 101 -5.07 -12.06 7.65
C ARG A 101 -3.76 -11.39 8.04
N PHE A 102 -3.68 -10.98 9.31
CA PHE A 102 -2.45 -10.60 9.99
C PHE A 102 -2.08 -11.60 11.09
N GLY A 103 -0.79 -11.89 11.19
CA GLY A 103 -0.25 -12.87 12.14
C GLY A 103 -0.55 -14.32 11.77
N GLY A 104 -0.01 -15.25 12.56
CA GLY A 104 -0.10 -16.68 12.31
C GLY A 104 0.90 -17.18 11.28
N LEU A 105 0.46 -18.11 10.43
CA LEU A 105 1.22 -18.68 9.32
C LEU A 105 0.47 -18.52 7.99
N PRO A 106 1.13 -18.45 6.83
CA PRO A 106 0.46 -18.29 5.53
C PRO A 106 -0.25 -19.56 5.04
N ASP A 107 -1.27 -19.40 4.19
CA ASP A 107 -1.76 -20.49 3.33
C ASP A 107 -0.95 -20.48 2.02
N LEU A 108 0.04 -21.36 1.90
CA LEU A 108 0.97 -21.33 0.77
C LEU A 108 0.47 -22.16 -0.43
N PRO A 109 0.59 -21.68 -1.67
CA PRO A 109 0.32 -22.48 -2.86
C PRO A 109 1.23 -23.69 -2.94
N CYS A 110 0.72 -24.77 -3.53
CA CYS A 110 1.52 -25.97 -3.79
C CYS A 110 2.76 -25.63 -4.64
N GLY A 111 3.95 -25.69 -4.05
CA GLY A 111 5.23 -25.40 -4.71
C GLY A 111 5.95 -24.15 -4.20
N ILE A 112 5.28 -23.31 -3.40
CA ILE A 112 5.94 -22.23 -2.67
C ILE A 112 6.31 -22.76 -1.29
N THR A 113 7.60 -22.75 -0.97
CA THR A 113 8.09 -23.13 0.37
C THR A 113 8.07 -21.94 1.30
N TYR A 114 7.94 -22.20 2.60
CA TYR A 114 8.06 -21.16 3.63
C TYR A 114 9.41 -20.43 3.47
N PRO A 115 9.45 -19.08 3.53
CA PRO A 115 10.68 -18.34 3.34
C PRO A 115 11.69 -18.56 4.46
N VAL A 116 12.93 -18.86 4.10
CA VAL A 116 14.05 -19.06 5.02
C VAL A 116 15.27 -18.27 4.58
N PHE A 117 16.20 -18.04 5.50
CA PHE A 117 17.54 -17.52 5.23
C PHE A 117 18.58 -18.18 6.14
N THR A 118 19.85 -18.00 5.80
CA THR A 118 20.97 -18.49 6.61
C THR A 118 21.54 -17.34 7.43
N THR A 119 21.55 -17.50 8.76
CA THR A 119 22.12 -16.54 9.71
C THR A 119 23.65 -16.50 9.65
N TYR A 120 24.28 -15.51 10.29
CA TYR A 120 25.73 -15.38 10.33
C TYR A 120 26.45 -16.59 10.98
N ASP A 121 25.76 -17.32 11.87
CA ASP A 121 26.27 -18.53 12.52
C ASP A 121 25.92 -19.83 11.77
N ASN A 122 25.45 -19.73 10.53
CA ASN A 122 25.10 -20.83 9.62
C ASN A 122 23.87 -21.66 10.03
N ARG A 123 22.91 -21.08 10.76
CA ARG A 123 21.60 -21.70 11.00
C ARG A 123 20.63 -21.29 9.91
N VAL A 124 19.75 -22.21 9.52
CA VAL A 124 18.63 -21.89 8.62
C VAL A 124 17.44 -21.53 9.49
N MET A 125 16.97 -20.30 9.36
CA MET A 125 15.85 -19.76 10.14
C MET A 125 14.75 -19.28 9.19
N GLY A 126 13.51 -19.40 9.65
CA GLY A 126 12.34 -18.87 8.98
C GLY A 126 12.25 -17.36 9.12
N TYR A 127 11.76 -16.70 8.07
CA TYR A 127 11.30 -15.32 8.22
C TYR A 127 10.05 -15.29 9.12
N GLN A 128 9.85 -14.21 9.86
CA GLN A 128 8.62 -13.96 10.58
C GLN A 128 7.50 -13.55 9.62
N PHE A 129 6.35 -14.22 9.69
CA PHE A 129 5.18 -13.91 8.88
C PHE A 129 4.38 -12.74 9.49
N ILE A 130 4.06 -11.75 8.66
CA ILE A 130 3.31 -10.56 9.07
C ILE A 130 1.88 -10.61 8.56
N ALA A 131 1.69 -10.84 7.26
CA ALA A 131 0.37 -10.78 6.65
C ALA A 131 0.26 -11.60 5.37
N GLN A 132 -0.96 -12.06 5.11
CA GLN A 132 -1.43 -12.56 3.82
C GLN A 132 -2.58 -11.65 3.36
N ILE A 133 -2.48 -11.12 2.15
CA ILE A 133 -3.48 -10.22 1.57
C ILE A 133 -4.07 -10.89 0.33
N ASN A 134 -5.39 -11.08 0.33
CA ASN A 134 -6.12 -11.55 -0.84
C ASN A 134 -6.48 -10.36 -1.73
N CYS A 135 -5.85 -10.30 -2.90
CA CYS A 135 -6.06 -9.25 -3.88
C CYS A 135 -7.53 -9.13 -4.33
N GLU A 136 -8.27 -10.24 -4.38
CA GLU A 136 -9.69 -10.26 -4.77
C GLU A 136 -10.59 -9.64 -3.70
N GLU A 137 -10.31 -9.88 -2.41
CA GLU A 137 -11.04 -9.27 -1.30
C GLU A 137 -10.87 -7.74 -1.28
N LEU A 138 -9.67 -7.27 -1.60
CA LEU A 138 -9.35 -5.84 -1.63
C LEU A 138 -9.78 -5.16 -2.93
N ALA A 139 -10.22 -5.91 -3.93
CA ALA A 139 -10.38 -5.44 -5.30
C ALA A 139 -11.46 -4.35 -5.47
N SER A 140 -12.46 -4.29 -4.59
CA SER A 140 -13.46 -3.22 -4.61
C SER A 140 -13.01 -1.93 -3.91
N TYR A 141 -11.91 -2.01 -3.15
CA TYR A 141 -11.38 -0.92 -2.31
C TYR A 141 -10.27 -0.13 -3.00
N GLN A 142 -9.66 -0.70 -4.04
CA GLN A 142 -8.53 -0.11 -4.75
C GLN A 142 -8.44 -0.62 -6.21
N ASN A 143 -7.61 0.05 -7.02
CA ASN A 143 -7.36 -0.31 -8.42
C ASN A 143 -5.85 -0.46 -8.77
N TYR A 144 -4.97 -0.59 -7.78
CA TYR A 144 -3.51 -0.65 -7.97
C TYR A 144 -2.90 -2.03 -7.73
N LEU A 145 -3.51 -2.91 -6.94
CA LEU A 145 -3.07 -4.30 -6.78
C LEU A 145 -3.55 -5.13 -7.98
N PRO A 146 -2.94 -6.31 -8.20
CA PRO A 146 -3.57 -7.36 -9.02
C PRO A 146 -5.02 -7.61 -8.59
N ARG A 147 -5.85 -8.10 -9.52
CA ARG A 147 -7.28 -8.37 -9.24
C ARG A 147 -7.54 -9.68 -8.52
N GLN A 148 -6.56 -10.59 -8.54
CA GLN A 148 -6.61 -11.94 -7.97
C GLN A 148 -5.23 -12.31 -7.45
N GLY A 149 -5.14 -13.42 -6.72
CA GLY A 149 -3.90 -13.92 -6.15
C GLY A 149 -3.67 -13.45 -4.71
N LEU A 150 -2.60 -13.95 -4.11
CA LEU A 150 -2.24 -13.71 -2.72
C LEU A 150 -0.88 -13.03 -2.62
N LEU A 151 -0.81 -12.02 -1.77
CA LEU A 151 0.44 -11.38 -1.35
C LEU A 151 0.78 -11.83 0.05
N TYR A 152 2.04 -12.19 0.27
CA TYR A 152 2.56 -12.60 1.57
C TYR A 152 3.70 -11.68 1.98
N PHE A 153 3.66 -11.20 3.21
CA PHE A 153 4.62 -10.27 3.77
C PHE A 153 5.36 -10.92 4.92
N PHE A 154 6.68 -10.93 4.82
CA PHE A 154 7.57 -11.49 5.81
C PHE A 154 8.69 -10.51 6.14
N ILE A 155 9.21 -10.57 7.37
CA ILE A 155 10.40 -9.85 7.82
C ILE A 155 11.41 -10.82 8.46
N THR A 156 12.68 -10.44 8.55
CA THR A 156 13.67 -11.23 9.30
C THR A 156 13.43 -11.12 10.80
N ASP A 157 13.47 -9.88 11.28
CA ASP A 157 13.43 -9.45 12.68
C ASP A 157 13.26 -7.91 12.71
N GLN A 158 13.28 -7.34 13.91
CA GLN A 158 13.17 -5.90 14.14
C GLN A 158 14.51 -5.15 14.17
N GLU A 159 15.67 -5.84 14.05
CA GLU A 159 17.01 -5.24 14.14
C GLU A 159 17.69 -5.15 12.76
N ASP A 160 17.95 -6.30 12.09
CA ASP A 160 18.53 -6.31 10.75
C ASP A 160 17.49 -5.91 9.67
N PHE A 161 16.21 -6.05 10.00
CA PHE A 161 15.02 -5.56 9.29
C PHE A 161 15.05 -5.72 7.76
N ASN A 162 15.02 -6.96 7.28
CA ASN A 162 14.86 -7.27 5.86
C ASN A 162 13.49 -7.86 5.58
N ALA A 163 12.90 -7.52 4.44
CA ALA A 163 11.61 -8.04 4.01
C ALA A 163 11.72 -9.07 2.89
N LYS A 164 10.74 -9.98 2.87
CA LYS A 164 10.44 -10.80 1.69
C LYS A 164 8.96 -10.70 1.40
N VAL A 165 8.63 -10.24 0.19
CA VAL A 165 7.26 -10.18 -0.31
C VAL A 165 7.11 -11.18 -1.44
N ILE A 166 6.09 -12.03 -1.35
CA ILE A 166 5.79 -13.05 -2.36
C ILE A 166 4.41 -12.75 -2.93
N TYR A 167 4.30 -12.75 -4.25
CA TYR A 167 3.02 -12.75 -4.94
C TYR A 167 2.80 -14.10 -5.61
N ALA A 168 1.64 -14.70 -5.35
CA ALA A 168 1.18 -15.91 -5.99
C ALA A 168 -0.12 -15.66 -6.75
N GLN A 169 -0.05 -15.76 -8.07
CA GLN A 169 -1.23 -15.64 -8.93
C GLN A 169 -2.09 -16.92 -8.89
N GLU A 170 -1.46 -18.09 -8.95
CA GLU A 170 -2.13 -19.39 -8.91
C GLU A 170 -2.45 -19.78 -7.47
N THR A 171 -3.74 -19.82 -7.13
CA THR A 171 -4.22 -20.05 -5.75
C THR A 171 -5.27 -21.16 -5.67
N ASP A 172 -5.40 -21.99 -6.71
CA ASP A 172 -6.40 -23.06 -6.80
C ASP A 172 -6.23 -24.13 -5.72
N VAL A 173 -4.99 -24.38 -5.29
CA VAL A 173 -4.64 -25.37 -4.26
C VAL A 173 -3.66 -24.74 -3.27
N LEU A 174 -4.17 -24.43 -2.08
CA LEU A 174 -3.40 -23.90 -0.97
C LEU A 174 -3.20 -24.97 0.12
N ILE A 175 -1.96 -25.09 0.59
CA ILE A 175 -1.60 -25.77 1.83
C ILE A 175 -2.00 -24.84 2.96
N SER A 176 -2.85 -25.31 3.87
CA SER A 176 -3.35 -24.48 4.96
C SER A 176 -2.23 -24.10 5.92
N ALA A 177 -2.31 -22.90 6.48
CA ALA A 177 -1.52 -22.46 7.62
C ALA A 177 -1.49 -23.49 8.77
N ALA A 178 -2.61 -24.17 9.03
CA ALA A 178 -2.73 -25.20 10.08
C ALA A 178 -1.93 -26.48 9.78
N GLU A 179 -1.56 -26.69 8.52
CA GLU A 179 -0.79 -27.86 8.07
C GLU A 179 0.71 -27.55 7.98
N LEU A 180 1.13 -26.29 8.17
CA LEU A 180 2.53 -25.91 8.21
C LEU A 180 3.14 -26.26 9.57
N GLU A 181 4.08 -27.20 9.56
CA GLU A 181 4.86 -27.60 10.75
C GLU A 181 5.99 -26.58 11.01
N ILE A 182 5.61 -25.35 11.39
CA ILE A 182 6.52 -24.25 11.74
C ILE A 182 6.36 -23.93 13.22
N GLU A 183 7.42 -24.17 13.98
CA GLU A 183 7.48 -23.91 15.42
C GLU A 183 8.07 -22.51 15.70
N ASP A 184 7.78 -21.95 16.88
CA ASP A 184 8.25 -20.62 17.28
C ASP A 184 9.78 -20.49 17.23
N ASP A 185 10.50 -21.54 17.64
CA ASP A 185 11.96 -21.56 17.68
C ASP A 185 12.63 -21.65 16.31
N PHE A 186 11.86 -21.89 15.24
CA PHE A 186 12.33 -21.85 13.87
C PHE A 186 12.29 -20.43 13.29
N ILE A 187 11.45 -19.55 13.82
CA ILE A 187 11.39 -18.16 13.40
C ILE A 187 12.59 -17.39 13.95
N TYR A 188 13.21 -16.55 13.13
CA TYR A 188 14.42 -15.82 13.55
C TYR A 188 14.15 -14.77 14.62
N ASP A 189 13.04 -14.05 14.51
CA ASP A 189 12.61 -13.05 15.48
C ASP A 189 12.12 -13.70 16.77
N ASP A 190 12.51 -13.14 17.92
CA ASP A 190 12.22 -13.68 19.26
C ASP A 190 10.71 -13.73 19.60
N HIS A 191 9.85 -13.01 18.86
CA HIS A 191 8.40 -13.09 19.06
C HIS A 191 7.78 -14.36 18.48
N GLY A 192 8.51 -15.14 17.67
CA GLY A 192 8.01 -16.39 17.10
C GLY A 192 6.84 -16.19 16.14
N VAL A 193 5.86 -17.09 16.18
CA VAL A 193 4.64 -17.02 15.39
C VAL A 193 3.58 -16.18 16.09
N PHE A 194 3.21 -15.04 15.48
CA PHE A 194 2.13 -14.19 15.99
C PHE A 194 0.77 -14.87 15.99
N ALA A 195 -0.19 -14.33 16.75
CA ALA A 195 -1.55 -14.85 16.75
C ALA A 195 -2.28 -14.47 15.44
N PRO A 196 -3.03 -15.40 14.81
CA PRO A 196 -3.73 -15.14 13.55
C PRO A 196 -5.07 -14.41 13.75
N TYR A 197 -5.29 -13.33 13.00
CA TYR A 197 -6.55 -12.56 13.04
C TYR A 197 -7.10 -12.27 11.64
N ARG A 198 -8.42 -12.38 11.52
CA ARG A 198 -9.18 -11.96 10.33
C ARG A 198 -9.18 -10.45 10.19
N VAL A 199 -9.47 -9.98 8.98
CA VAL A 199 -9.42 -8.55 8.64
C VAL A 199 -10.73 -8.06 8.05
N LYS A 200 -11.18 -6.90 8.51
CA LYS A 200 -12.20 -6.10 7.84
C LYS A 200 -11.53 -5.02 7.00
N VAL A 201 -12.01 -4.86 5.77
CA VAL A 201 -11.43 -3.94 4.77
C VAL A 201 -12.35 -2.75 4.55
N GLY A 202 -11.79 -1.55 4.47
CA GLY A 202 -12.50 -0.32 4.19
C GLY A 202 -11.70 0.66 3.33
N LYS A 203 -12.34 1.73 2.87
CA LYS A 203 -11.66 2.87 2.24
C LYS A 203 -11.58 4.03 3.21
N TYR A 204 -10.51 4.81 3.12
CA TYR A 204 -10.38 6.07 3.85
C TYR A 204 -9.49 7.06 3.13
N VAL A 205 -9.56 8.32 3.57
CA VAL A 205 -8.67 9.38 3.09
C VAL A 205 -7.46 9.44 4.00
N SER A 206 -6.27 9.23 3.46
CA SER A 206 -5.01 9.51 4.16
C SER A 206 -4.43 10.83 3.66
N VAL A 207 -3.97 11.67 4.59
CA VAL A 207 -3.30 12.95 4.33
C VAL A 207 -1.94 12.94 5.06
N PRO A 208 -0.99 13.80 4.66
CA PRO A 208 0.30 13.91 5.34
C PRO A 208 0.17 14.16 6.84
N HIS A 209 1.25 13.92 7.58
CA HIS A 209 1.31 14.27 9.00
C HIS A 209 1.56 15.76 9.21
N PHE A 210 1.99 16.46 8.16
CA PHE A 210 2.35 17.87 8.18
C PHE A 210 3.49 18.15 9.16
N TYR A 211 4.38 17.18 9.36
CA TYR A 211 5.50 17.27 10.28
C TYR A 211 6.77 16.84 9.55
N ASN A 212 7.73 17.76 9.41
CA ASN A 212 8.95 17.56 8.60
C ASN A 212 8.64 17.08 7.15
N ASP A 213 7.51 17.55 6.60
CA ASP A 213 6.97 17.13 5.30
C ASP A 213 7.35 18.13 4.18
N ASP A 214 8.37 18.97 4.38
CA ASP A 214 8.87 19.99 3.43
C ASP A 214 8.98 19.51 1.98
N SER A 215 9.35 18.24 1.80
CA SER A 215 9.52 17.64 0.48
C SER A 215 8.22 17.61 -0.34
N LEU A 216 7.06 17.62 0.33
CA LEU A 216 5.71 17.57 -0.24
C LEU A 216 5.16 18.97 -0.57
N TYR A 217 5.65 20.04 0.08
CA TYR A 217 5.09 21.39 -0.03
C TYR A 217 5.51 22.13 -1.31
N LYS A 218 5.11 21.58 -2.46
CA LYS A 218 5.44 22.09 -3.79
C LYS A 218 4.18 22.29 -4.62
N GLY A 219 4.24 23.23 -5.56
CA GLY A 219 3.13 23.52 -6.46
C GLY A 219 1.84 23.87 -5.70
N LYS A 220 0.79 23.08 -5.88
CA LYS A 220 -0.52 23.24 -5.21
C LYS A 220 -0.44 23.09 -3.69
N ALA A 221 0.53 22.31 -3.20
CA ALA A 221 0.74 22.05 -1.79
C ALA A 221 1.68 23.07 -1.10
N ALA A 222 2.14 24.11 -1.81
CA ALA A 222 3.08 25.08 -1.25
C ALA A 222 2.55 25.83 -0.02
N SER A 223 1.21 25.99 0.12
CA SER A 223 0.61 26.64 1.29
C SER A 223 0.63 25.79 2.56
N LEU A 224 0.88 24.49 2.44
CA LEU A 224 0.79 23.55 3.57
C LEU A 224 1.98 23.65 4.53
N SER A 225 3.08 24.31 4.16
CA SER A 225 4.20 24.54 5.08
C SER A 225 3.79 25.36 6.32
N ALA A 226 2.73 26.16 6.21
CA ALA A 226 2.19 26.88 7.36
C ALA A 226 1.47 25.96 8.38
N LEU A 227 1.18 24.70 8.03
CA LEU A 227 0.52 23.75 8.91
C LEU A 227 1.49 23.01 9.85
N GLU A 228 2.80 23.14 9.67
CA GLU A 228 3.78 22.46 10.55
C GLU A 228 3.72 22.92 12.01
N GLU A 229 3.29 24.16 12.23
CA GLU A 229 3.11 24.73 13.57
C GLU A 229 1.69 24.48 14.13
N GLU A 230 0.77 23.94 13.31
CA GLU A 230 -0.67 23.80 13.61
C GLU A 230 -1.03 22.35 14.01
N TYR A 231 -0.23 21.76 14.90
CA TYR A 231 -0.29 20.34 15.26
C TYR A 231 -1.68 19.87 15.74
N GLU A 232 -2.37 20.66 16.56
CA GLU A 232 -3.67 20.26 17.09
C GLU A 232 -4.72 20.18 15.97
N GLN A 233 -4.68 21.09 15.02
CA GLN A 233 -5.61 21.16 13.91
C GLN A 233 -5.36 20.05 12.90
N THR A 234 -4.09 19.78 12.56
CA THR A 234 -3.72 18.72 11.62
C THR A 234 -4.01 17.32 12.19
N GLU A 235 -3.73 17.08 13.46
CA GLU A 235 -4.08 15.81 14.11
C GLU A 235 -5.59 15.62 14.25
N ASN A 236 -6.35 16.68 14.56
CA ASN A 236 -7.81 16.60 14.58
C ASN A 236 -8.39 16.32 13.20
N LEU A 237 -7.84 16.91 12.12
CA LEU A 237 -8.24 16.61 10.75
C LEU A 237 -7.99 15.13 10.43
N ARG A 238 -6.79 14.61 10.71
CA ARG A 238 -6.45 13.20 10.47
C ARG A 238 -7.36 12.26 11.24
N ARG A 239 -7.55 12.50 12.54
CA ARG A 239 -8.47 11.73 13.38
C ARG A 239 -9.90 11.77 12.84
N GLN A 240 -10.38 12.93 12.40
CA GLN A 240 -11.71 13.04 11.79
C GLN A 240 -11.81 12.18 10.53
N LEU A 241 -10.82 12.20 9.64
CA LEU A 241 -10.81 11.38 8.42
C LEU A 241 -10.77 9.87 8.73
N GLU A 242 -10.02 9.47 9.76
CA GLU A 242 -9.96 8.08 10.24
C GLU A 242 -11.28 7.64 10.91
N GLU A 243 -11.94 8.52 11.67
CA GLU A 243 -13.25 8.26 12.31
C GLU A 243 -14.40 8.21 11.29
N HIS A 244 -14.28 8.90 10.16
CA HIS A 244 -15.27 8.88 9.07
C HIS A 244 -15.13 7.66 8.14
N THR A 245 -14.24 6.72 8.47
CA THR A 245 -14.25 5.40 7.84
C THR A 245 -15.61 4.75 8.05
N LEU A 246 -16.22 4.30 6.95
CA LEU A 246 -17.56 3.71 6.92
C LEU A 246 -17.58 2.32 7.60
N SER A 247 -17.28 2.26 8.90
CA SER A 247 -17.26 1.08 9.78
C SER A 247 -15.94 0.30 9.91
N VAL A 248 -14.78 0.82 9.47
CA VAL A 248 -13.50 0.08 9.52
C VAL A 248 -12.35 0.95 10.01
N LYS A 249 -11.76 0.62 11.15
CA LYS A 249 -10.62 1.40 11.68
C LYS A 249 -9.34 1.10 10.89
N PRO A 250 -8.55 2.11 10.48
CA PRO A 250 -7.29 1.89 9.78
C PRO A 250 -6.16 1.50 10.75
N VAL A 251 -6.27 0.33 11.40
CA VAL A 251 -5.22 -0.22 12.29
C VAL A 251 -3.95 -0.51 11.48
N HIS A 252 -4.13 -1.13 10.32
CA HIS A 252 -3.13 -1.26 9.28
C HIS A 252 -3.68 -0.61 8.00
N SER A 253 -2.82 -0.36 7.03
CA SER A 253 -3.29 0.29 5.79
C SER A 253 -2.41 0.06 4.57
N MET A 254 -2.99 0.31 3.41
CA MET A 254 -2.27 0.32 2.13
C MET A 254 -2.46 1.67 1.43
N ASN A 255 -1.44 2.11 0.69
CA ASN A 255 -1.42 3.39 -0.02
C ASN A 255 -1.77 4.57 0.90
N SER A 256 -1.10 4.66 2.05
CA SER A 256 -1.32 5.69 3.08
C SER A 256 0.00 6.34 3.51
N TYR A 257 -0.09 7.49 4.17
CA TYR A 257 1.06 8.08 4.83
C TYR A 257 1.51 7.23 6.04
N VAL A 258 2.83 7.25 6.28
CA VAL A 258 3.49 6.69 7.46
C VAL A 258 4.13 7.88 8.17
N PHE A 259 3.96 7.96 9.49
CA PHE A 259 4.65 9.00 10.26
C PHE A 259 6.15 8.73 10.22
N LYS A 260 6.95 9.77 9.98
CA LYS A 260 8.41 9.69 10.03
C LYS A 260 8.94 10.96 10.67
N GLN A 261 9.92 10.83 11.56
CA GLN A 261 10.64 12.01 12.07
C GLN A 261 11.60 12.61 11.03
N HIS A 262 12.03 11.79 10.07
CA HIS A 262 13.01 12.11 9.03
C HIS A 262 12.43 11.90 7.63
N ASP A 263 13.22 11.34 6.72
CA ASP A 263 12.81 11.09 5.34
C ASP A 263 11.56 10.20 5.28
N SER A 264 10.61 10.56 4.42
CA SER A 264 9.44 9.72 4.13
C SER A 264 9.84 8.33 3.62
N PRO A 265 9.00 7.30 3.79
CA PRO A 265 9.30 5.95 3.30
C PRO A 265 9.66 5.91 1.80
N GLN A 266 9.03 6.77 1.00
CA GLN A 266 9.27 6.89 -0.43
C GLN A 266 10.66 7.46 -0.75
N ILE A 267 11.15 8.42 0.06
CA ILE A 267 12.50 8.97 -0.08
C ILE A 267 13.53 7.92 0.32
N GLU A 268 13.33 7.22 1.44
CA GLU A 268 14.20 6.13 1.87
C GLU A 268 14.29 5.02 0.80
N ALA A 269 13.15 4.58 0.27
CA ALA A 269 13.08 3.60 -0.81
C ALA A 269 13.80 4.09 -2.08
N ALA A 270 13.59 5.35 -2.47
CA ALA A 270 14.26 5.93 -3.63
C ALA A 270 15.78 6.04 -3.45
N ASN A 271 16.26 6.30 -2.23
CA ASN A 271 17.69 6.33 -1.92
C ASN A 271 18.32 4.94 -2.02
N GLN A 272 17.65 3.90 -1.51
CA GLN A 272 18.17 2.53 -1.50
C GLN A 272 18.02 1.84 -2.86
N LEU A 273 16.83 1.92 -3.47
CA LEU A 273 16.50 1.23 -4.73
C LEU A 273 16.85 2.05 -5.97
N ARG A 274 17.26 3.32 -5.79
CA ARG A 274 17.56 4.32 -6.83
C ARG A 274 16.33 4.68 -7.64
N GLY A 275 15.87 5.92 -7.54
CA GLY A 275 14.76 6.42 -8.35
C GLY A 275 14.32 7.80 -7.90
N ASN A 276 13.13 8.21 -8.34
CA ASN A 276 12.45 9.37 -7.80
C ASN A 276 11.47 8.90 -6.71
N ALA A 277 11.45 9.58 -5.55
CA ALA A 277 10.52 9.26 -4.46
C ALA A 277 9.06 9.23 -4.92
N ASN A 278 8.68 10.10 -5.87
CA ASN A 278 7.31 10.14 -6.41
C ASN A 278 6.94 8.89 -7.22
N ASP A 279 7.91 8.05 -7.60
CA ASP A 279 7.66 6.80 -8.32
C ASP A 279 7.44 5.62 -7.36
N PHE A 280 7.52 5.84 -6.04
CA PHE A 280 7.28 4.84 -5.00
C PHE A 280 5.95 5.08 -4.29
N THR A 281 5.39 4.03 -3.72
CA THR A 281 4.23 4.09 -2.82
C THR A 281 4.36 3.09 -1.68
N VAL A 282 3.74 3.40 -0.54
CA VAL A 282 3.60 2.47 0.57
C VAL A 282 2.62 1.37 0.16
N LEU A 283 3.16 0.18 -0.10
CA LEU A 283 2.39 -1.01 -0.43
C LEU A 283 1.57 -1.46 0.78
N LEU A 284 2.21 -1.59 1.95
CA LEU A 284 1.57 -2.01 3.19
C LEU A 284 2.23 -1.29 4.37
N LYS A 285 1.40 -0.80 5.29
CA LYS A 285 1.77 -0.24 6.59
C LYS A 285 1.14 -1.11 7.67
N VAL A 286 1.95 -1.56 8.62
CA VAL A 286 1.51 -2.42 9.74
C VAL A 286 1.94 -1.74 11.04
N SER A 287 0.98 -1.11 11.70
CA SER A 287 1.19 -0.54 13.04
C SER A 287 1.22 -1.62 14.11
N SER A 288 1.81 -1.30 15.27
CA SER A 288 1.71 -2.16 16.45
C SER A 288 0.25 -2.41 16.80
N ASP A 289 -0.10 -3.67 17.03
CA ASP A 289 -1.46 -4.14 17.23
C ASP A 289 -1.50 -5.26 18.27
N ARG A 290 -2.27 -5.03 19.33
CA ARG A 290 -2.42 -5.96 20.45
C ARG A 290 -3.11 -7.26 20.07
N LEU A 291 -3.91 -7.29 19.00
CA LEU A 291 -4.67 -8.49 18.63
C LEU A 291 -3.72 -9.60 18.13
N PRO A 292 -3.02 -9.46 16.98
CA PRO A 292 -1.97 -10.42 16.59
C PRO A 292 -0.79 -10.50 17.57
N GLY A 293 -0.62 -9.48 18.42
CA GLY A 293 0.52 -9.35 19.32
C GLY A 293 1.70 -8.61 18.69
N PHE A 294 1.48 -7.84 17.63
CA PHE A 294 2.50 -7.00 17.02
C PHE A 294 2.93 -5.88 17.97
N CYS A 295 4.21 -5.87 18.30
CA CYS A 295 4.85 -4.79 19.03
C CYS A 295 6.14 -4.42 18.30
N PHE A 296 6.09 -3.34 17.54
CA PHE A 296 7.26 -2.82 16.84
C PHE A 296 7.89 -1.73 17.69
N TRP A 297 8.91 -2.08 18.47
CA TRP A 297 9.58 -1.15 19.40
C TRP A 297 8.58 -0.42 20.32
N ASP A 298 8.63 0.91 20.45
CA ASP A 298 7.75 1.70 21.31
C ASP A 298 6.43 2.04 20.61
N ALA A 299 5.65 0.98 20.31
CA ALA A 299 4.37 1.06 19.60
C ALA A 299 4.47 1.71 18.20
N GLY A 300 5.58 1.46 17.51
CA GLY A 300 5.87 1.92 16.16
C GLY A 300 5.12 1.15 15.08
N GLU A 301 5.58 1.34 13.85
CA GLU A 301 5.00 0.79 12.63
C GLU A 301 6.09 0.27 11.70
N ILE A 302 5.80 -0.81 10.99
CA ILE A 302 6.60 -1.26 9.86
C ILE A 302 5.90 -0.93 8.55
N TYR A 303 6.67 -0.75 7.49
CA TYR A 303 6.14 -0.40 6.18
C TYR A 303 6.93 -1.07 5.06
N PHE A 304 6.20 -1.36 3.98
CA PHE A 304 6.71 -1.94 2.75
C PHE A 304 6.43 -0.95 1.62
N VAL A 305 7.45 -0.63 0.84
CA VAL A 305 7.39 0.38 -0.23
C VAL A 305 7.77 -0.26 -1.55
N ILE A 306 6.96 -0.03 -2.58
CA ILE A 306 7.15 -0.60 -3.91
C ILE A 306 7.20 0.50 -4.97
N HIS A 307 8.00 0.30 -6.01
CA HIS A 307 7.96 1.16 -7.18
C HIS A 307 6.66 0.95 -7.97
N LYS A 308 6.00 2.04 -8.39
CA LYS A 308 4.69 2.00 -9.06
C LYS A 308 4.72 1.17 -10.35
N SER A 309 5.84 1.15 -11.08
CA SER A 309 5.97 0.30 -12.29
C SER A 309 6.04 -1.19 -11.98
N ASP A 310 6.59 -1.55 -10.83
CA ASP A 310 6.79 -2.96 -10.46
C ASP A 310 5.48 -3.51 -9.93
N LEU A 311 4.77 -2.71 -9.13
CA LEU A 311 3.38 -2.95 -8.76
C LEU A 311 2.48 -3.14 -9.99
N ALA A 312 2.57 -2.27 -11.00
CA ALA A 312 1.79 -2.40 -12.24
C ALA A 312 2.13 -3.67 -13.05
N LYS A 313 3.34 -4.24 -12.88
CA LYS A 313 3.77 -5.51 -13.49
C LYS A 313 3.51 -6.72 -12.60
N ALA A 314 2.96 -6.52 -11.40
CA ALA A 314 2.86 -7.53 -10.35
C ALA A 314 4.23 -8.17 -9.99
N ASP A 315 5.30 -7.38 -10.07
CA ASP A 315 6.64 -7.77 -9.65
C ASP A 315 6.92 -7.24 -8.24
N PHE A 316 6.93 -8.14 -7.26
CA PHE A 316 7.16 -7.83 -5.86
C PHE A 316 8.57 -8.22 -5.40
N SER A 317 9.48 -8.50 -6.33
CA SER A 317 10.86 -8.88 -6.02
C SER A 317 11.72 -7.73 -5.48
N ASN A 318 11.29 -6.48 -5.71
CA ASN A 318 12.02 -5.27 -5.33
C ASN A 318 11.17 -4.36 -4.42
N VAL A 319 10.97 -4.82 -3.20
CA VAL A 319 10.25 -4.08 -2.15
C VAL A 319 11.25 -3.57 -1.11
N TYR A 320 11.19 -2.28 -0.82
CA TYR A 320 11.90 -1.70 0.33
C TYR A 320 11.05 -1.90 1.59
N CYS A 321 11.70 -2.05 2.74
CA CYS A 321 11.03 -2.11 4.02
C CYS A 321 11.74 -1.21 5.04
N GLY A 322 10.97 -0.64 5.95
CA GLY A 322 11.48 0.10 7.09
C GLY A 322 10.61 -0.07 8.32
N LEU A 323 11.19 0.33 9.46
CA LEU A 323 10.55 0.38 10.76
C LEU A 323 10.68 1.80 11.27
N GLU A 324 9.58 2.38 11.75
CA GLU A 324 9.58 3.64 12.48
C GLU A 324 9.05 3.42 13.89
N SER A 325 9.73 3.98 14.88
CA SER A 325 9.27 4.07 16.26
C SER A 325 9.59 5.46 16.80
N SER A 326 8.83 5.90 17.80
CA SER A 326 9.08 7.17 18.51
C SER A 326 10.32 7.11 19.40
#